data_AF-A0A662BBD6-F1
#
_entry.id   AF-A0A662BBD6-F1
#
_cell.length_a   1.000
_cell.length_b   1.000
_cell.length_c   1.000
_cell.angle_alpha   90.00
_cell.angle_beta   90.00
_cell.angle_gamma   90.00
#
_symmetry.space_group_name_H-M   'P 1'
#
loop_
_entity.id
_entity.type
_entity.pdbx_description
1 polymer ?
#
loop_
_entity_poly.entity_id
_entity_poly.type
_entity_poly.pdbx_seq_one_letter_code
_entity_poly.pdbx_strand_id
1 'polypeptide(L)' 'MEEFSVGAVKALGLDYGAVDVVLGVNGRFYVLEVNTAVGMEGTILKAYTNKFLEVARYG' A
#
# COMPACT_ATOMS: atom_id res chain seq x y z
N MET A 1 5.28 9.19 0.28
CA MET A 1 3.98 8.57 -0.01
C MET A 1 3.99 7.10 0.39
N GLU A 2 4.95 6.30 -0.10
CA GLU A 2 5.10 4.87 0.23
C GLU A 2 5.10 4.58 1.75
N GLU A 3 5.99 5.19 2.53
CA GLU A 3 6.04 4.97 3.99
C GLU A 3 4.73 5.30 4.70
N PHE A 4 3.99 6.30 4.23
CA PHE A 4 2.73 6.74 4.82
C PHE A 4 1.62 5.73 4.54
N SER A 5 1.55 5.21 3.31
CA SER A 5 0.60 4.16 2.93
C SER A 5 0.88 2.85 3.67
N VAL A 6 2.16 2.45 3.77
CA VAL A 6 2.55 1.26 4.55
C VAL A 6 2.22 1.43 6.03
N GLY A 7 2.44 2.63 6.58
CA GLY A 7 2.07 2.97 7.95
C GLY A 7 0.56 2.86 8.21
N ALA A 8 -0.27 3.36 7.30
CA ALA A 8 -1.72 3.27 7.41
C ALA A 8 -2.23 1.81 7.41
N VAL A 9 -1.72 0.98 6.51
CA VAL A 9 -2.05 -0.45 6.44
C VAL A 9 -1.67 -1.15 7.76
N LYS A 10 -0.46 -0.92 8.27
CA LYS A 10 0.00 -1.50 9.55
C LYS A 10 -0.79 -1.01 10.76
N ALA A 11 -1.16 0.28 10.80
CA ALA A 11 -1.94 0.85 11.89
C ALA A 11 -3.34 0.21 12.01
N LEU A 12 -3.86 -0.33 10.91
CA LEU A 12 -5.12 -1.10 10.87
C LEU A 12 -4.94 -2.59 11.14
N GLY A 13 -3.71 -3.07 11.36
CA GLY A 13 -3.42 -4.49 11.57
C GLY A 13 -3.57 -5.34 10.31
N LEU A 14 -3.48 -4.72 9.13
CA LEU A 14 -3.57 -5.41 7.85
C LEU A 14 -2.17 -5.76 7.31
N ASP A 15 -2.10 -6.84 6.53
CA ASP A 15 -0.88 -7.22 5.79
C ASP A 15 -0.81 -6.53 4.42
N TYR A 16 -1.96 -6.20 3.83
CA TYR A 16 -2.07 -5.53 2.53
C TYR A 16 -3.36 -4.73 2.41
N GLY A 17 -3.37 -3.78 1.46
CA GLY A 17 -4.54 -2.95 1.13
C GLY A 17 -4.18 -1.88 0.11
N ALA A 18 -5.19 -1.29 -0.52
CA ALA A 18 -5.04 -0.07 -1.32
C ALA A 18 -5.32 1.15 -0.44
N VAL A 19 -4.48 2.17 -0.51
CA VAL A 19 -4.60 3.37 0.33
C VAL A 19 -4.86 4.58 -0.55
N ASP A 20 -6.00 5.22 -0.34
CA ASP A 20 -6.32 6.47 -1.01
C ASP A 20 -5.75 7.65 -0.21
N VAL A 21 -4.86 8.41 -0.86
CA VAL A 21 -4.10 9.50 -0.24
C VAL A 21 -4.32 10.79 -1.03
N VAL A 22 -4.50 11.89 -0.31
CA VAL A 22 -4.55 13.24 -0.90
C VAL A 22 -3.48 14.15 -0.31
N LEU A 23 -3.00 15.10 -1.10
CA LEU A 23 -2.13 16.18 -0.64
C LEU A 23 -3.01 17.40 -0.29
N GLY A 24 -3.05 17.77 0.98
CA GLY A 24 -3.75 18.95 1.44
C GLY A 24 -3.04 20.25 1.03
N VAL A 25 -3.78 21.36 1.04
CA VAL A 25 -3.27 22.70 0.68
C VAL A 25 -2.14 23.21 1.58
N ASN A 26 -2.00 22.60 2.76
CA ASN A 26 -0.92 22.86 3.71
C ASN A 26 0.35 22.01 3.44
N GLY A 27 0.38 21.28 2.33
CA GLY A 27 1.51 20.42 1.95
C GLY A 27 1.59 19.10 2.72
N ARG A 28 0.55 18.71 3.46
CA ARG A 28 0.52 17.43 4.21
C ARG A 28 -0.27 16.36 3.47
N PHE A 29 0.19 15.12 3.54
CA PHE A 29 -0.56 13.96 3.04
C PHE A 29 -1.60 13.51 4.05
N TYR A 30 -2.78 13.12 3.56
CA TYR A 30 -3.90 12.61 4.35
C TYR A 30 -4.37 11.29 3.75
N VAL A 31 -4.56 10.29 4.60
CA VAL A 31 -5.19 9.02 4.23
C VAL A 31 -6.70 9.20 4.34
N LEU A 32 -7.41 8.85 3.27
CA LEU A 32 -8.87 8.93 3.22
C LEU A 32 -9.51 7.58 3.52
N GLU A 33 -8.99 6.53 2.88
CA GLU A 33 -9.53 5.18 2.95
C GLU A 33 -8.41 4.14 2.81
N VAL A 34 -8.62 2.98 3.44
CA VAL A 34 -7.85 1.76 3.18
C VAL A 34 -8.81 0.67 2.74
N ASN A 35 -8.68 0.25 1.49
CA ASN A 35 -9.52 -0.76 0.85
C ASN A 35 -8.88 -2.15 0.98
N THR A 36 -9.57 -3.08 1.66
CA THR A 36 -9.11 -4.47 1.86
C THR A 36 -9.30 -5.33 0.61
N ALA A 37 -10.29 -5.00 -0.23
CA ALA A 37 -10.56 -5.65 -1.51
C ALA A 37 -9.79 -4.94 -2.65
N VAL A 38 -8.47 -4.85 -2.53
CA VAL A 38 -7.63 -4.30 -3.60
C VAL A 38 -7.66 -5.23 -4.83
N GLY A 39 -7.88 -4.66 -6.01
CA GLY A 39 -7.86 -5.41 -7.26
C GLY A 39 -6.49 -6.03 -7.51
N MET A 40 -6.44 -7.36 -7.62
CA MET A 40 -5.21 -8.14 -7.84
C MET A 40 -5.05 -8.49 -9.32
N GLU A 41 -5.06 -7.47 -10.17
CA GLU A 41 -4.99 -7.62 -11.62
C GLU A 41 -3.88 -6.75 -12.22
N GLY A 42 -3.49 -7.07 -13.47
CA GLY A 42 -2.55 -6.28 -14.26
C GLY A 42 -1.23 -5.97 -13.55
N THR A 43 -0.89 -4.69 -13.46
CA THR A 43 0.38 -4.22 -12.88
C THR A 43 0.44 -4.40 -11.37
N ILE A 44 -0.70 -4.34 -10.67
CA ILE A 44 -0.76 -4.54 -9.21
C ILE A 44 -0.36 -5.97 -8.86
N LEU A 45 -0.93 -6.97 -9.56
CA LEU A 45 -0.58 -8.38 -9.38
C LEU A 45 0.93 -8.61 -9.60
N LYS A 46 1.48 -8.03 -10.66
CA LYS A 46 2.91 -8.14 -10.97
C LYS A 46 3.79 -7.50 -9.90
N ALA A 47 3.39 -6.35 -9.36
CA ALA A 47 4.11 -5.66 -8.29
C ALA A 47 4.16 -6.50 -7.01
N TYR A 48 3.01 -7.03 -6.57
CA TYR A 48 2.94 -7.92 -5.40
C TYR A 48 3.79 -9.18 -5.60
N THR A 49 3.66 -9.83 -6.76
CA THR A 49 4.42 -11.04 -7.09
C THR A 49 5.93 -10.78 -7.04
N ASN A 50 6.39 -9.71 -7.68
CA ASN A 50 7.79 -9.35 -7.69
C ASN A 50 8.31 -9.07 -6.27
N LYS A 51 7.53 -8.37 -5.45
CA LYS A 51 7.96 -8.05 -4.09
C LYS A 51 8.04 -9.28 -3.20
N PHE A 52 7.07 -10.19 -3.29
CA PHE A 52 7.14 -11.45 -2.56
C PHE A 52 8.30 -12.33 -3.01
N LEU A 53 8.58 -12.39 -4.31
CA LEU A 53 9.74 -13.12 -4.84
C LEU A 53 11.07 -12.51 -4.38
N GLU A 54 11.17 -11.18 -4.30
CA GLU A 54 12.35 -10.49 -3.77
C GLU A 54 12.58 -10.87 -2.30
N VAL A 55 11.54 -10.77 -1.47
CA VAL A 55 11.63 -11.13 -0.04
C VAL A 55 11.94 -12.61 0.15
N ALA A 56 11.30 -13.51 -0.60
CA ALA A 56 11.53 -14.94 -0.46
C ALA A 56 12.94 -15.39 -0.90
N ARG A 57 13.62 -14.62 -1.76
CA ARG A 57 14.97 -14.93 -2.25
C ARG A 57 16.08 -14.37 -1.38
N TYR A 58 15.80 -13.33 -0.60
CA TYR A 58 16.81 -12.59 0.16
C TYR A 58 16.48 -12.43 1.65
N GLY A 59 15.32 -12.93 2.09
CA GLY A 59 14.86 -12.95 3.48
C GLY A 59 15.10 -14.28 4.16
#